data_AF-A0A957MBE1-F1
#
_entry.id   AF-A0A957MBE1-F1
#
_cell.length_a   1.000
_cell.length_b   1.000
_cell.length_c   1.000
_cell.angle_alpha   90.00
_cell.angle_beta   90.00
_cell.angle_gamma   90.00
#
_symmetry.space_group_name_H-M   'P 1'
#
loop_
_entity.id
_entity.type
_entity.pdbx_description
1 polymer ?
#
loop_
_entity_poly.entity_id
_entity_poly.type
_entity_poly.pdbx_seq_one_letter_code
_entity_poly.pdbx_strand_id
1 'polypeptide(L)'
;AVVVPRFPMEADALNLFSAELYLAMADGYAVDHAVVEARRALIREAGEQSAGWASPVLFLREPAAQAQGAEVAGAAAAALSPARTPAGIVAQPGGTS
;
A
#
# COMPACT_ATOMS: atom_id res chain seq x y z
N ALA A 1 -5.89 -1.85 2.05
CA ALA A 1 -6.59 -1.25 0.90
C ALA A 1 -7.11 -2.35 -0.01
N VAL A 2 -8.11 -2.10 -0.84
CA VAL A 2 -8.58 -3.01 -1.90
C VAL A 2 -8.70 -2.24 -3.20
N VAL A 3 -8.12 -2.75 -4.29
CA VAL A 3 -8.30 -2.20 -5.65
C VAL A 3 -8.97 -3.24 -6.51
N VAL A 4 -10.03 -2.82 -7.22
CA VAL A 4 -10.76 -3.68 -8.15
C VAL A 4 -11.24 -2.89 -9.37
N PRO A 5 -11.28 -3.49 -10.58
CA PRO A 5 -11.95 -2.89 -11.72
C PRO A 5 -13.47 -2.81 -11.51
N ARG A 6 -14.10 -1.67 -11.85
CA ARG A 6 -15.57 -1.52 -11.86
C ARG A 6 -16.23 -1.94 -13.19
N PHE A 7 -15.43 -2.01 -14.26
CA PHE A 7 -15.81 -2.51 -15.58
C PHE A 7 -14.79 -3.55 -16.04
N PRO A 8 -15.17 -4.47 -16.94
CA PRO A 8 -14.22 -5.40 -17.55
C PRO A 8 -13.01 -4.68 -18.14
N MET A 9 -11.83 -5.23 -17.90
CA MET A 9 -10.58 -4.76 -18.48
C MET A 9 -9.93 -5.92 -19.23
N GLU A 10 -9.27 -5.59 -20.32
CA GLU A 10 -8.44 -6.55 -21.06
C GLU A 10 -7.26 -7.00 -20.20
N ALA A 11 -6.79 -8.23 -20.44
CA ALA A 11 -5.72 -8.84 -19.65
C ALA A 11 -4.43 -8.00 -19.69
N ASP A 12 -4.09 -7.43 -20.85
CA ASP A 12 -2.89 -6.62 -21.02
C ASP A 12 -2.98 -5.30 -20.22
N ALA A 13 -4.15 -4.66 -20.20
CA ALA A 13 -4.39 -3.49 -19.37
C ALA A 13 -4.32 -3.81 -17.87
N LEU A 14 -4.84 -4.97 -17.44
CA LEU A 14 -4.71 -5.41 -16.05
C LEU A 14 -3.25 -5.68 -15.67
N ASN A 15 -2.48 -6.31 -16.55
CA ASN A 15 -1.06 -6.59 -16.33
C ASN A 15 -0.26 -5.29 -16.22
N LEU A 16 -0.46 -4.35 -17.14
CA LEU A 16 0.20 -3.04 -17.11
C LEU A 16 -0.16 -2.25 -15.83
N PHE A 17 -1.45 -2.17 -15.51
CA PHE A 17 -1.91 -1.50 -14.29
C PHE A 17 -1.27 -2.11 -13.03
N SER A 18 -1.23 -3.45 -12.96
CA SER A 18 -0.69 -4.16 -11.79
C SER A 18 0.81 -3.93 -11.66
N ALA A 19 1.55 -4.02 -12.76
CA ALA A 19 3.00 -3.79 -12.78
C ALA A 19 3.34 -2.39 -12.26
N GLU A 20 2.68 -1.36 -12.81
CA GLU A 20 2.94 0.04 -12.45
C GLU A 20 2.51 0.37 -11.03
N LEU A 21 1.39 -0.20 -10.56
CA LEU A 21 0.94 -0.07 -9.17
C LEU A 21 2.00 -0.64 -8.20
N TYR A 22 2.51 -1.84 -8.48
CA TYR A 22 3.50 -2.48 -7.63
C TYR A 22 4.87 -1.79 -7.69
N LEU A 23 5.29 -1.31 -8.86
CA LEU A 23 6.51 -0.51 -9.00
C LEU A 23 6.42 0.79 -8.20
N ALA A 24 5.34 1.56 -8.35
CA ALA A 24 5.16 2.80 -7.60
C ALA A 24 5.14 2.56 -6.07
N MET A 25 4.51 1.47 -5.60
CA MET A 25 4.57 1.12 -4.18
C MET A 25 5.99 0.69 -3.74
N ALA A 26 6.74 0.00 -4.59
CA ALA A 26 8.13 -0.36 -4.31
C ALA A 26 9.04 0.88 -4.23
N ASP A 27 8.72 1.93 -4.98
CA ASP A 27 9.37 3.25 -4.91
C ASP A 27 8.95 4.07 -3.67
N GLY A 28 8.07 3.51 -2.81
CA GLY A 28 7.66 4.11 -1.54
C GLY A 28 6.45 5.03 -1.64
N TYR A 29 5.76 5.07 -2.78
CA TYR A 29 4.52 5.84 -2.89
C TYR A 29 3.39 5.23 -2.06
N ALA A 30 2.56 6.10 -1.47
CA ALA A 30 1.31 5.70 -0.86
C ALA A 30 0.36 5.09 -1.90
N VAL A 31 -0.53 4.20 -1.44
CA VAL A 31 -1.37 3.37 -2.33
C VAL A 31 -2.31 4.19 -3.22
N ASP A 32 -2.77 5.36 -2.76
CA ASP A 32 -3.57 6.29 -3.55
C ASP A 32 -2.76 6.94 -4.67
N HIS A 33 -1.52 7.34 -4.40
CA HIS A 33 -0.62 7.87 -5.43
C HIS A 33 -0.20 6.79 -6.43
N ALA A 34 0.10 5.57 -5.97
CA ALA A 34 0.44 4.45 -6.84
C ALA A 34 -0.70 4.10 -7.82
N VAL A 35 -1.96 4.21 -7.39
CA VAL A 35 -3.12 4.04 -8.29
C VAL A 35 -3.18 5.15 -9.36
N VAL A 36 -2.83 6.39 -9.01
CA VAL A 36 -2.77 7.49 -9.99
C VAL A 36 -1.69 7.23 -11.04
N GLU A 37 -0.50 6.78 -10.63
CA GLU A 37 0.58 6.45 -11.56
C GLU A 37 0.22 5.28 -12.48
N ALA A 38 -0.37 4.22 -11.93
CA ALA A 38 -0.83 3.08 -12.73
C ALA A 38 -1.91 3.48 -13.75
N ARG A 39 -2.81 4.42 -13.42
CA ARG A 39 -3.78 4.96 -14.39
C ARG A 39 -3.11 5.80 -15.47
N ARG A 40 -2.09 6.60 -15.12
CA ARG A 40 -1.31 7.38 -16.10
C ARG A 40 -0.63 6.47 -17.12
N ALA A 41 -0.13 5.31 -16.68
CA ALA A 41 0.45 4.32 -17.59
C ALA A 41 -0.57 3.77 -18.59
N LEU A 42 -1.79 3.47 -18.14
CA LEU A 42 -2.88 3.05 -19.04
C LEU A 42 -3.21 4.13 -20.08
N ILE A 43 -3.24 5.40 -19.67
CA ILE A 43 -3.47 6.53 -20.60
C ILE A 43 -2.31 6.64 -21.60
N ARG A 44 -1.07 6.46 -21.15
CA ARG A 44 0.12 6.53 -22.02
C ARG A 44 0.12 5.43 -23.08
N GLU A 45 -0.30 4.23 -22.72
CA GLU A 45 -0.31 3.07 -23.61
C GLU A 45 -1.50 3.07 -24.58
N ALA A 46 -2.71 3.30 -24.07
CA ALA A 46 -3.95 3.14 -24.85
C ALA A 46 -4.61 4.47 -25.28
N GLY A 47 -4.06 5.61 -24.85
CA GLY A 47 -4.63 6.94 -25.07
C GLY A 47 -5.81 7.28 -24.16
N GLU A 48 -6.14 8.57 -24.07
CA GLU A 48 -7.22 9.08 -23.20
C GLU A 48 -8.63 8.58 -23.59
N GLN A 49 -8.82 8.23 -24.86
CA GLN A 49 -10.09 7.73 -25.39
C GLN A 49 -10.40 6.29 -24.95
N SER A 50 -9.39 5.54 -24.49
CA SER A 50 -9.59 4.22 -23.89
C SER A 50 -10.13 4.38 -22.47
N ALA A 51 -11.38 3.98 -22.21
CA ALA A 51 -12.00 4.15 -20.88
C ALA A 51 -11.38 3.25 -19.79
N GLY A 52 -10.48 2.33 -20.14
CA GLY A 52 -9.89 1.34 -19.22
C GLY A 52 -9.18 1.98 -18.02
N TRP A 53 -8.57 3.16 -18.19
CA TRP A 53 -7.89 3.88 -17.10
C TRP A 53 -8.83 4.30 -15.97
N ALA A 54 -10.12 4.50 -16.26
CA ALA A 54 -11.12 4.90 -15.27
C ALA A 54 -11.74 3.72 -14.50
N SER A 55 -11.43 2.48 -14.91
CA SER A 55 -12.03 1.27 -14.34
C SER A 55 -11.51 0.91 -12.93
N PRO A 56 -10.21 0.95 -12.62
CA PRO A 56 -9.72 0.58 -11.30
C PRO A 56 -10.27 1.50 -10.20
N VAL A 57 -10.85 0.95 -9.13
CA VAL A 57 -11.38 1.70 -7.98
C VAL A 57 -10.65 1.26 -6.71
N LEU A 58 -10.17 2.25 -5.94
CA LEU A 58 -9.49 2.05 -4.66
C LEU A 58 -10.46 2.25 -3.49
N PHE A 59 -10.60 1.22 -2.65
CA PHE A 59 -11.34 1.24 -1.39
C PHE A 59 -10.37 1.24 -0.20
N LEU A 60 -10.54 2.22 0.69
CA LEU A 60 -9.76 2.38 1.93
C LEU A 60 -10.68 2.17 3.14
N ARG A 61 -10.13 1.65 4.24
CA ARG A 61 -10.90 1.31 5.45
C ARG A 61 -11.21 2.52 6.34
N GLU A 62 -10.45 3.61 6.19
CA GLU A 62 -10.62 4.92 6.86
C GLU A 62 -10.05 6.01 5.92
N PRO A 63 -10.49 7.28 6.04
CA PRO A 63 -10.09 8.32 5.10
C PRO A 63 -8.59 8.58 5.20
N ALA A 64 -7.87 8.36 4.09
CA ALA A 64 -6.46 8.70 3.94
C ALA A 64 -6.12 10.19 4.15
N ALA A 65 -7.10 11.04 4.49
CA ALA A 65 -6.92 12.46 4.78
C ALA A 65 -5.95 12.75 5.94
N GLN A 66 -5.64 11.77 6.80
CA GLN A 66 -4.59 11.91 7.83
C GLN A 66 -3.20 11.44 7.39
N ALA A 67 -3.06 10.81 6.20
CA ALA A 67 -1.80 10.27 5.73
C ALA A 67 -0.95 11.29 4.92
N GLN A 68 -1.50 12.45 4.56
CA GLN A 68 -0.73 13.53 3.90
C GLN A 68 0.22 14.30 4.86
N GLY A 69 0.32 13.89 6.12
CA GLY A 69 1.19 14.48 7.14
C GLY A 69 2.40 13.61 7.50
N ALA A 70 3.07 13.00 6.54
CA ALA A 70 4.42 12.45 6.75
C ALA A 70 5.44 13.33 6.02
N GLU A 71 5.72 14.50 6.61
CA GLU A 71 7.09 15.03 6.57
C GLU A 71 8.02 13.87 6.93
N VAL A 72 9.16 13.77 6.26
CA VAL A 72 10.20 12.76 6.48
C VAL A 72 10.53 12.68 7.98
N ALA A 73 9.81 11.83 8.72
CA ALA A 73 9.93 11.68 10.16
C ALA A 73 11.15 10.82 10.50
N GLY A 74 12.31 11.18 9.95
CA GLY A 74 13.62 10.68 10.35
C GLY A 74 14.05 11.15 11.74
N ALA A 75 13.30 12.05 12.38
CA ALA A 75 13.62 12.58 13.71
C ALA A 75 12.76 11.99 14.85
N ALA A 76 11.57 11.45 14.59
CA ALA A 76 10.66 11.01 15.65
C ALA A 76 10.89 9.55 16.11
N ALA A 77 11.52 8.71 15.28
CA ALA A 77 11.84 7.32 15.64
C ALA A 77 12.89 7.19 16.76
N ALA A 78 13.63 8.26 17.07
CA ALA A 78 14.61 8.27 18.17
C ALA A 78 13.96 8.46 19.57
N ALA A 79 12.70 8.91 19.64
CA ALA A 79 12.07 9.28 20.92
C ALA A 79 11.17 8.18 21.53
N LEU A 80 10.93 7.07 20.82
CA LEU A 80 10.08 5.97 21.28
C LEU A 80 10.88 4.66 21.35
N SER A 81 11.93 4.65 22.14
CA SER A 81 12.34 3.42 22.82
C SER A 81 11.54 3.32 24.12
N PRO A 82 10.42 2.59 24.19
CA PRO A 82 9.96 2.13 25.48
C PRO A 82 11.02 1.16 26.01
N ALA A 83 11.61 1.51 27.15
CA ALA A 83 12.52 0.67 27.90
C ALA A 83 11.93 -0.75 28.00
N ARG A 84 12.65 -1.74 27.48
CA ARG A 84 12.32 -3.15 27.69
C ARG A 84 12.44 -3.44 29.19
N THR A 85 11.32 -3.45 29.91
CA THR A 85 11.24 -4.08 31.23
C THR A 85 11.56 -5.57 31.04
N PRO A 86 12.58 -6.14 31.70
CA PRO A 86 12.84 -7.57 31.58
C PRO A 86 11.71 -8.32 32.29
N ALA A 87 10.80 -8.93 31.51
CA ALA A 87 9.85 -9.90 32.03
C ALA A 87 10.65 -11.09 32.58
N GLY A 88 10.49 -11.34 33.88
CA GLY A 88 11.17 -12.42 34.60
C GLY A 88 10.86 -13.79 33.98
N ILE A 89 11.90 -14.61 33.91
CA ILE A 89 11.80 -16.05 33.64
C ILE A 89 10.88 -16.67 34.70
N VAL A 90 9.71 -17.16 34.29
CA VAL A 90 8.94 -18.12 35.07
C VAL A 90 9.54 -19.50 34.77
N ALA A 91 10.26 -20.04 35.74
CA ALA A 91 10.72 -21.42 35.73
C ALA A 91 9.50 -22.36 35.78
N GLN A 92 9.42 -23.30 34.83
CA GLN A 92 8.45 -24.39 34.88
C GLN A 92 8.96 -25.47 35.85
N PRO A 93 8.23 -25.85 36.91
CA PRO A 93 8.60 -27.02 37.70
C PRO A 93 8.15 -28.29 36.96
N GLY A 94 9.07 -29.26 36.89
CA GLY A 94 8.88 -30.53 36.22
C GLY A 94 7.80 -31.41 36.83
N GLY A 95 7.28 -32.31 36.00
CA GLY A 95 6.43 -33.42 36.39
C GLY A 95 6.76 -34.63 35.55
N THR A 96 7.67 -35.47 36.04
CA THR A 96 7.82 -36.87 35.64
C THR A 96 6.69 -37.67 36.29
N SER A 97 5.92 -38.43 35.50
CA SER A 97 5.82 -39.90 35.61
C SER A 97 4.88 -40.46 34.56
#